data_AF-A0A399X3Z2-F1
#
_entry.id   AF-A0A399X3Z2-F1
#
_cell.length_a   1.000
_cell.length_b   1.000
_cell.length_c   1.000
_cell.angle_alpha   90.00
_cell.angle_beta   90.00
_cell.angle_gamma   90.00
#
_symmetry.space_group_name_H-M   'P 1'
#
loop_
_entity.id
_entity.type
_entity.pdbx_description
1 polymer ?
#
loop_
_entity_poly.entity_id
_entity_poly.type
_entity_poly.pdbx_seq_one_letter_code
_entity_poly.pdbx_strand_id
1 'polypeptide(L)'
;MVALGDVFSVVAVLFGVCLAIWALMVGVSMLFSAKSDRASEIIQSHPWGALLLGAAISLVAGFISISLISLPLPGPKLAGTLVYLSVLSLAAVGSGGLALLAGERLRPLDPALSEFRAVAKGSAILVASGLLPLLGWFVFVPAMLFVSVGAGVMALLGRSPSRTGLAVNPEGV
;
A
#
# COMPACT_ATOMS: atom_id res chain seq x y z
N MET A 1 15.72 29.31 16.93
CA MET A 1 17.03 28.83 16.46
C MET A 1 16.85 27.35 16.18
N VAL A 2 16.95 26.93 14.93
CA VAL A 2 16.96 25.48 14.62
C VAL A 2 18.35 24.99 15.01
N ALA A 3 18.43 24.09 15.99
CA ALA A 3 19.70 23.50 16.37
C ALA A 3 20.13 22.51 15.27
N LEU A 4 21.44 22.31 15.06
CA LEU A 4 21.94 21.26 14.16
C LEU A 4 21.30 19.89 14.47
N GLY A 5 21.01 19.61 15.75
CA GLY A 5 20.31 18.41 16.18
C GLY A 5 18.89 18.25 15.63
N ASP A 6 18.15 19.33 15.42
CA ASP A 6 16.81 19.28 14.84
C ASP A 6 16.87 18.88 13.37
N VAL A 7 17.86 19.40 12.63
CA VAL A 7 18.08 19.05 11.22
C VAL A 7 18.42 17.57 11.10
N PHE A 8 19.36 17.07 11.90
CA PHE A 8 19.71 15.65 11.91
C PHE A 8 18.52 14.76 12.29
N SER A 9 17.70 15.18 13.25
CA SER A 9 16.51 14.44 13.68
C SER A 9 15.48 14.34 12.55
N VAL A 10 15.19 15.43 11.85
CA VAL A 10 14.27 15.44 10.70
C VAL A 10 14.79 14.54 9.58
N VAL A 11 16.07 14.64 9.22
CA VAL A 11 16.68 13.80 8.19
C VAL A 11 16.62 12.32 8.58
N ALA A 12 16.95 11.99 9.84
CA ALA A 12 16.92 10.62 10.33
C ALA A 12 15.48 10.03 10.33
N VAL A 13 14.49 10.80 10.77
CA VAL A 13 13.07 10.39 10.75
C VAL A 13 12.60 10.19 9.31
N LEU A 14 12.91 11.12 8.41
CA LEU A 14 12.50 11.03 7.01
C LEU A 14 13.11 9.78 6.34
N PHE A 15 14.41 9.57 6.53
CA PHE A 15 15.10 8.39 6.00
C PHE A 15 14.54 7.09 6.59
N GLY A 16 14.34 7.04 7.91
CA GLY A 16 13.79 5.88 8.60
C GLY A 16 12.37 5.52 8.14
N VAL A 17 11.50 6.53 7.97
CA VAL A 17 10.13 6.33 7.46
C VAL A 17 10.15 5.84 6.02
N CYS A 18 10.99 6.42 5.16
CA CYS A 18 11.12 5.96 3.77
C CYS A 18 11.59 4.50 3.70
N LEU A 19 12.60 4.15 4.49
CA LEU A 19 13.13 2.78 4.55
C LEU A 19 12.07 1.80 5.09
N ALA A 20 11.32 2.19 6.12
CA ALA A 20 10.24 1.39 6.68
C ALA A 20 9.09 1.16 5.68
N ILE A 21 8.64 2.21 4.97
CA ILE A 21 7.60 2.08 3.94
C ILE A 21 8.10 1.18 2.81
N TRP A 22 9.33 1.40 2.32
CA TRP A 22 9.93 0.58 1.29
C TRP A 22 9.98 -0.91 1.68
N ALA A 23 10.49 -1.20 2.88
CA ALA A 23 10.56 -2.56 3.42
C ALA A 23 9.17 -3.17 3.62
N LEU A 24 8.19 -2.39 4.07
CA LEU A 24 6.81 -2.83 4.24
C LEU A 24 6.18 -3.21 2.90
N MET A 25 6.34 -2.38 1.87
CA MET A 25 5.82 -2.67 0.53
C MET A 25 6.38 -3.98 -0.03
N VAL A 26 7.70 -4.18 0.08
CA VAL A 26 8.36 -5.43 -0.34
C VAL A 26 7.88 -6.60 0.52
N GLY A 27 7.91 -6.46 1.85
CA GLY A 27 7.54 -7.53 2.77
C GLY A 27 6.10 -8.00 2.60
N VAL A 28 5.15 -7.07 2.43
CA VAL A 28 3.74 -7.39 2.23
C VAL A 28 3.49 -8.05 0.87
N SER A 29 4.20 -7.61 -0.18
CA SER A 29 4.12 -8.27 -1.49
C SER A 29 4.56 -9.73 -1.44
N MET A 30 5.51 -10.07 -0.56
CA MET A 30 6.01 -11.44 -0.39
C MET A 30 5.13 -12.26 0.56
N LEU A 31 4.74 -11.69 1.70
CA LEU A 31 3.95 -12.38 2.73
C LEU A 31 2.50 -12.64 2.28
N PHE A 32 1.94 -11.72 1.49
CA PHE A 32 0.55 -11.76 1.03
C PHE A 32 0.48 -11.68 -0.50
N SER A 33 1.30 -12.48 -1.20
CA SER A 33 1.43 -12.48 -2.66
C SER A 33 0.08 -12.54 -3.37
N ALA A 34 -0.76 -13.52 -3.07
CA ALA A 34 -2.07 -13.67 -3.71
C ALA A 34 -3.00 -12.44 -3.53
N LYS A 35 -2.88 -11.71 -2.42
CA LYS A 35 -3.66 -10.48 -2.19
C LYS A 35 -3.02 -9.27 -2.87
N SER A 36 -1.69 -9.23 -2.91
CA SER A 36 -0.93 -8.18 -3.56
C SER A 36 -1.04 -8.26 -5.09
N ASP A 37 -1.03 -9.46 -5.68
CA ASP A 37 -1.26 -9.71 -7.10
C ASP A 37 -2.64 -9.20 -7.51
N ARG A 38 -3.67 -9.58 -6.75
CA ARG A 38 -5.04 -9.09 -6.98
C ARG A 38 -5.14 -7.58 -6.84
N ALA A 39 -4.47 -6.99 -5.85
CA ALA A 39 -4.41 -5.54 -5.70
C ALA A 39 -3.75 -4.89 -6.94
N SER A 40 -2.67 -5.46 -7.47
CA SER A 40 -2.04 -5.02 -8.73
C SER A 40 -3.02 -5.06 -9.91
N GLU A 41 -3.73 -6.17 -10.10
CA GLU A 41 -4.74 -6.31 -11.17
C GLU A 41 -5.87 -5.27 -11.05
N ILE A 42 -6.35 -5.01 -9.83
CA ILE A 42 -7.38 -4.00 -9.56
C ILE A 42 -6.86 -2.60 -9.92
N ILE A 43 -5.62 -2.29 -9.53
CA ILE A 43 -5.00 -1.00 -9.83
C ILE A 43 -4.84 -0.80 -11.34
N GLN A 44 -4.51 -1.86 -12.08
CA GLN A 44 -4.38 -1.81 -13.54
C GLN A 44 -5.73 -1.68 -14.26
N SER A 45 -6.74 -2.41 -13.81
CA SER A 45 -8.05 -2.45 -14.48
C SER A 45 -8.95 -1.26 -14.12
N HIS A 46 -8.97 -0.85 -12.84
CA HIS A 46 -9.89 0.16 -12.32
C HIS A 46 -9.19 1.15 -11.37
N PRO A 47 -8.18 1.91 -11.84
CA PRO A 47 -7.40 2.81 -10.99
C PRO A 47 -8.25 3.89 -10.31
N TRP A 48 -9.19 4.50 -11.04
CA TRP A 48 -10.08 5.52 -10.50
C TRP A 48 -11.08 4.96 -9.49
N GLY A 49 -11.56 3.72 -9.68
CA GLY A 49 -12.44 3.06 -8.73
C GLY A 49 -11.74 2.76 -7.40
N ALA A 50 -10.49 2.27 -7.47
CA ALA A 50 -9.66 2.06 -6.28
C ALA A 50 -9.34 3.37 -5.57
N LEU A 51 -8.97 4.42 -6.32
CA LEU A 51 -8.68 5.74 -5.74
C LEU A 51 -9.91 6.35 -5.04
N LEU A 52 -11.08 6.35 -5.68
CA LEU A 52 -12.30 6.91 -5.10
C LEU A 52 -12.78 6.12 -3.88
N LEU A 53 -12.77 4.79 -3.95
CA LEU A 53 -13.14 3.95 -2.81
C LEU A 53 -12.18 4.16 -1.65
N GLY A 54 -10.88 4.16 -1.92
CA GLY A 54 -9.86 4.39 -0.92
C GLY A 54 -9.97 5.77 -0.30
N ALA A 55 -10.20 6.82 -1.09
CA ALA A 55 -10.44 8.17 -0.60
C ALA A 55 -11.68 8.21 0.31
N ALA A 56 -12.80 7.61 -0.10
CA ALA A 56 -14.01 7.56 0.71
C ALA A 56 -13.76 6.85 2.05
N ILE A 57 -13.11 5.68 2.04
CA ILE A 57 -12.82 4.92 3.26
C ILE A 57 -11.82 5.67 4.14
N SER A 58 -10.70 6.14 3.58
CA SER A 58 -9.68 6.86 4.33
C SER A 58 -10.21 8.14 4.95
N LEU A 59 -11.04 8.91 4.23
CA LEU A 59 -11.60 10.15 4.75
C LEU A 59 -12.65 9.87 5.84
N VAL A 60 -13.60 8.96 5.60
CA VAL A 60 -14.67 8.67 6.57
C VAL A 60 -14.11 7.93 7.79
N ALA A 61 -13.43 6.80 7.59
CA ALA A 61 -12.88 6.01 8.69
C ALA A 61 -11.74 6.76 9.39
N GLY A 62 -10.92 7.52 8.65
CA GLY A 62 -9.88 8.37 9.22
C GLY A 62 -10.47 9.50 10.08
N PHE A 63 -11.50 10.18 9.60
CA PHE A 63 -12.19 11.22 10.38
C PHE A 63 -12.81 10.67 11.67
N ILE A 64 -13.52 9.54 11.58
CA ILE A 64 -14.10 8.86 12.75
C ILE A 64 -12.99 8.44 13.72
N SER A 65 -11.94 7.81 13.21
CA SER A 65 -10.82 7.33 14.00
C SER A 65 -10.11 8.45 14.76
N ILE A 66 -9.75 9.53 14.08
CA ILE A 66 -9.09 10.70 14.68
C ILE A 66 -10.01 11.32 15.74
N SER A 67 -11.30 11.48 15.43
CA SER A 67 -12.28 11.99 16.38
C SER A 67 -12.33 11.13 17.65
N LEU A 68 -12.37 9.81 17.51
CA LEU A 68 -12.37 8.86 18.63
C LEU A 68 -11.08 8.92 19.46
N ILE A 69 -9.91 9.05 18.81
CA ILE A 69 -8.60 9.15 19.46
C ILE A 69 -8.47 10.45 20.27
N SER A 70 -9.09 11.53 19.80
CA SER A 70 -9.07 12.83 20.46
C SER A 70 -9.91 12.89 21.74
N LEU A 71 -10.82 11.94 21.99
CA LEU A 71 -11.55 11.91 23.25
C LEU A 71 -10.62 11.51 24.43
N PRO A 72 -10.76 12.13 25.61
CA PRO A 72 -9.97 11.81 26.80
C PRO A 72 -10.40 10.49 27.49
N LEU A 73 -11.27 9.69 26.86
CA LEU A 73 -11.78 8.43 27.40
C LEU A 73 -10.99 7.24 26.81
N PRO A 74 -10.58 6.25 27.63
CA PRO A 74 -9.73 5.15 27.17
C PRO A 74 -10.41 4.22 26.15
N GLY A 75 -11.71 3.95 26.31
CA GLY A 75 -12.47 3.07 25.40
C GLY A 75 -12.57 3.58 23.96
N PRO A 76 -13.11 4.79 23.74
CA PRO A 76 -13.16 5.42 22.41
C PRO A 76 -11.77 5.55 21.78
N LYS A 77 -10.74 5.90 22.57
CA LYS A 77 -9.36 6.02 22.07
C LYS A 77 -8.82 4.70 21.53
N LEU A 78 -9.07 3.59 22.24
CA LEU A 78 -8.69 2.25 21.76
C LEU A 78 -9.44 1.89 20.48
N ALA A 79 -10.76 2.10 20.44
CA ALA A 79 -11.57 1.83 19.25
C ALA A 79 -11.11 2.64 18.03
N GLY A 80 -10.84 3.94 18.21
CA GLY A 80 -10.30 4.80 17.16
C GLY A 80 -8.93 4.33 16.66
N THR A 81 -8.05 3.90 17.57
CA THR A 81 -6.74 3.34 17.23
C THR A 81 -6.87 2.04 16.42
N LEU A 82 -7.78 1.14 16.81
CA LEU A 82 -8.03 -0.10 16.07
C LEU A 82 -8.55 0.17 14.66
N VAL A 83 -9.46 1.14 14.49
CA VAL A 83 -9.95 1.55 13.17
C VAL A 83 -8.79 2.13 12.34
N TYR A 84 -7.95 2.98 12.93
CA TYR A 84 -6.77 3.54 12.25
C TYR A 84 -5.83 2.45 11.74
N LEU A 85 -5.44 1.53 12.62
CA LEU A 85 -4.53 0.44 12.29
C LEU A 85 -5.14 -0.51 11.25
N SER A 86 -6.46 -0.72 11.28
CA SER A 86 -7.17 -1.51 10.27
C SER A 86 -7.04 -0.85 8.90
N VAL A 87 -7.27 0.47 8.79
CA VAL A 87 -7.09 1.22 7.53
C VAL A 87 -5.63 1.18 7.05
N LEU A 88 -4.66 1.36 7.96
CA LEU A 88 -3.24 1.24 7.60
C LEU A 88 -2.85 -0.17 7.14
N SER A 89 -3.45 -1.20 7.71
CA SER A 89 -3.22 -2.59 7.29
C SER A 89 -3.76 -2.84 5.88
N LEU A 90 -4.92 -2.28 5.55
CA LEU A 90 -5.47 -2.30 4.20
C LEU A 90 -4.54 -1.57 3.21
N ALA A 91 -4.04 -0.39 3.59
CA ALA A 91 -3.06 0.36 2.81
C ALA A 91 -1.78 -0.47 2.59
N ALA A 92 -1.28 -1.15 3.61
CA ALA A 92 -0.09 -1.99 3.51
C ALA A 92 -0.26 -3.08 2.45
N VAL A 93 -1.40 -3.79 2.45
CA VAL A 93 -1.73 -4.81 1.43
C VAL A 93 -1.78 -4.22 0.03
N GLY A 94 -2.53 -3.14 -0.19
CA GLY A 94 -2.61 -2.53 -1.52
C GLY A 94 -1.28 -1.92 -1.98
N SER A 95 -0.45 -1.45 -1.06
CA SER A 95 0.90 -0.94 -1.37
C SER A 95 1.82 -2.06 -1.90
N GLY A 96 1.63 -3.30 -1.47
CA GLY A 96 2.30 -4.48 -2.04
C GLY A 96 1.91 -4.68 -3.51
N GLY A 97 0.64 -4.48 -3.85
CA GLY A 97 0.17 -4.49 -5.24
C GLY A 97 0.76 -3.37 -6.10
N LEU A 98 0.90 -2.16 -5.54
CA LEU A 98 1.62 -1.07 -6.24
C LEU A 98 3.10 -1.40 -6.46
N ALA A 99 3.76 -2.04 -5.49
CA ALA A 99 5.15 -2.47 -5.63
C ALA A 99 5.32 -3.50 -6.75
N LEU A 100 4.41 -4.48 -6.82
CA LEU A 100 4.37 -5.48 -7.88
C LEU A 100 4.14 -4.83 -9.24
N LEU A 101 3.13 -3.97 -9.35
CA LEU A 101 2.83 -3.24 -10.59
C LEU A 101 4.03 -2.41 -11.05
N ALA A 102 4.66 -1.65 -10.16
CA ALA A 102 5.84 -0.86 -10.51
C ALA A 102 7.00 -1.76 -10.94
N GLY A 103 7.22 -2.89 -10.25
CA GLY A 103 8.22 -3.88 -10.62
C GLY A 103 7.97 -4.50 -12.01
N GLU A 104 6.74 -4.89 -12.30
CA GLU A 104 6.33 -5.42 -13.61
C GLU A 104 6.63 -4.42 -14.74
N ARG A 105 6.39 -3.12 -14.51
CA ARG A 105 6.68 -2.08 -15.50
C ARG A 105 8.18 -1.86 -15.73
N LEU A 106 9.04 -2.27 -14.80
CA LEU A 106 10.50 -2.21 -14.94
C LEU A 106 11.08 -3.41 -15.69
N ARG A 107 10.44 -4.59 -15.66
CA ARG A 107 10.98 -5.82 -16.29
C ARG A 107 11.23 -5.70 -17.79
N PRO A 108 10.39 -5.02 -18.61
CA PRO A 108 10.68 -4.80 -20.02
C PRO A 108 11.92 -3.94 -20.28
N LEU A 109 12.34 -3.11 -19.31
CA LEU A 109 13.49 -2.22 -19.43
C LEU A 109 14.81 -2.92 -19.05
N ASP A 110 14.74 -3.94 -18.18
CA ASP A 110 15.89 -4.74 -17.77
C ASP A 110 15.44 -6.21 -17.58
N PRO A 111 15.55 -7.03 -18.65
CA PRO A 111 15.11 -8.42 -18.64
C PRO A 111 15.86 -9.33 -17.66
N ALA A 112 17.03 -8.89 -17.16
CA ALA A 112 17.84 -9.64 -16.21
C ALA A 112 17.36 -9.47 -14.74
N LEU A 113 16.33 -8.64 -14.51
CA LEU A 113 15.77 -8.44 -13.17
C LEU A 113 15.04 -9.69 -12.67
N SER A 114 15.52 -10.22 -11.55
CA SER A 114 14.72 -11.15 -10.74
C SER A 114 13.47 -10.44 -10.20
N GLU A 115 12.42 -11.22 -9.94
CA GLU A 115 11.14 -10.70 -9.46
C GLU A 115 11.29 -9.88 -8.17
N PHE A 116 12.04 -10.39 -7.19
CA PHE A 116 12.35 -9.66 -5.96
C PHE A 116 13.05 -8.31 -6.23
N ARG A 117 14.05 -8.29 -7.13
CA ARG A 117 14.76 -7.05 -7.47
C ARG A 117 13.86 -6.06 -8.20
N ALA A 118 12.96 -6.55 -9.05
CA ALA A 118 11.99 -5.72 -9.74
C ALA A 118 11.05 -5.03 -8.75
N VAL A 119 10.47 -5.79 -7.81
CA VAL A 119 9.58 -5.25 -6.76
C VAL A 119 10.33 -4.26 -5.86
N ALA A 120 11.53 -4.62 -5.40
CA ALA A 120 12.35 -3.75 -4.55
C ALA A 120 12.75 -2.45 -5.25
N LYS A 121 13.10 -2.48 -6.54
CA LYS A 121 13.37 -1.27 -7.32
C LYS A 121 12.09 -0.47 -7.57
N GLY A 122 10.98 -1.14 -7.90
CA GLY A 122 9.68 -0.51 -8.11
C GLY A 122 9.20 0.25 -6.87
N SER A 123 9.23 -0.39 -5.70
CA SER A 123 8.88 0.25 -4.43
C SER A 123 9.84 1.41 -4.09
N ALA A 124 11.14 1.28 -4.38
CA ALA A 124 12.10 2.36 -4.14
C ALA A 124 11.78 3.60 -4.98
N ILE A 125 11.41 3.43 -6.26
CA ILE A 125 11.00 4.53 -7.15
C ILE A 125 9.72 5.21 -6.62
N LEU A 126 8.74 4.41 -6.18
CA LEU A 126 7.50 4.94 -5.61
C LEU A 126 7.78 5.77 -4.34
N VAL A 127 8.56 5.23 -3.40
CA VAL A 127 8.93 5.95 -2.16
C VAL A 127 9.75 7.20 -2.47
N ALA A 128 10.75 7.12 -3.35
CA ALA A 128 11.56 8.26 -3.75
C ALA A 128 10.73 9.36 -4.46
N SER A 129 9.73 8.99 -5.25
CA SER A 129 8.80 9.95 -5.86
C SER A 129 7.99 10.73 -4.82
N GLY A 130 7.71 10.10 -3.68
CA GLY A 130 7.07 10.76 -2.53
C GLY A 130 7.94 11.79 -1.81
N LEU A 131 9.26 11.80 -2.04
CA LEU A 131 10.17 12.81 -1.48
C LEU A 131 10.15 14.15 -2.23
N LEU A 132 9.57 14.19 -3.43
CA LEU A 132 9.46 15.44 -4.18
C LEU A 132 8.60 16.45 -3.41
N PRO A 133 9.10 17.67 -3.18
CA PRO A 133 8.31 18.71 -2.52
C PRO A 133 7.11 19.07 -3.39
N LEU A 134 6.01 19.45 -2.73
CA LEU A 134 4.71 19.78 -3.33
C LEU A 134 4.05 18.59 -4.06
N LEU A 135 4.62 18.12 -5.16
CA LEU A 135 4.03 17.06 -5.99
C LEU A 135 4.02 15.71 -5.26
N GLY A 136 5.12 15.36 -4.59
CA GLY A 136 5.19 14.16 -3.77
C GLY A 136 4.16 14.17 -2.65
N TRP A 137 4.15 15.22 -1.84
CA TRP A 137 3.34 15.26 -0.61
C TRP A 137 1.84 15.53 -0.81
N PHE A 138 1.45 16.36 -1.77
CA PHE A 138 0.05 16.77 -1.93
C PHE A 138 -0.68 16.03 -3.05
N VAL A 139 0.05 15.40 -3.97
CA VAL A 139 -0.56 14.68 -5.10
C VAL A 139 -0.21 13.21 -5.04
N PHE A 140 1.08 12.88 -5.11
CA PHE A 140 1.54 11.51 -5.28
C PHE A 140 1.27 10.64 -4.05
N VAL A 141 1.72 11.06 -2.86
CA VAL A 141 1.56 10.31 -1.60
C VAL A 141 0.08 10.15 -1.23
N PRO A 142 -0.78 11.19 -1.28
CA PRO A 142 -2.21 11.01 -1.01
C PRO A 142 -2.89 10.08 -2.02
N ALA A 143 -2.60 10.24 -3.31
CA ALA A 143 -3.15 9.36 -4.34
C ALA A 143 -2.68 7.91 -4.14
N MET A 144 -1.40 7.71 -3.84
CA MET A 144 -0.81 6.41 -3.55
C MET A 144 -1.48 5.76 -2.33
N LEU A 145 -1.70 6.53 -1.26
CA LEU A 145 -2.36 6.06 -0.05
C LEU A 145 -3.81 5.65 -0.32
N PHE A 146 -4.58 6.49 -1.02
CA PHE A 146 -5.96 6.17 -1.37
C PHE A 146 -6.05 4.95 -2.29
N VAL A 147 -5.24 4.89 -3.36
CA VAL A 147 -5.19 3.72 -4.24
C VAL A 147 -4.83 2.46 -3.44
N SER A 148 -3.86 2.55 -2.54
CA SER A 148 -3.45 1.42 -1.68
C SER A 148 -4.58 0.95 -0.77
N VAL A 149 -5.30 1.87 -0.12
CA VAL A 149 -6.45 1.49 0.73
C VAL A 149 -7.56 0.86 -0.09
N GLY A 150 -7.96 1.49 -1.20
CA GLY A 150 -9.05 0.99 -2.04
C GLY A 150 -8.74 -0.36 -2.68
N ALA A 151 -7.54 -0.51 -3.24
CA ALA A 151 -7.08 -1.78 -3.80
C ALA A 151 -6.94 -2.86 -2.71
N GLY A 152 -6.44 -2.51 -1.52
CA GLY A 152 -6.35 -3.43 -0.38
C GLY A 152 -7.71 -3.94 0.07
N VAL A 153 -8.71 -3.06 0.16
CA VAL A 153 -10.09 -3.41 0.49
C VAL A 153 -10.69 -4.33 -0.57
N MET A 154 -10.59 -3.96 -1.85
CA MET A 154 -11.13 -4.75 -2.95
C MET A 154 -10.43 -6.12 -3.10
N ALA A 155 -9.13 -6.20 -2.82
CA ALA A 155 -8.37 -7.46 -2.86
C ALA A 155 -8.73 -8.39 -1.69
N LEU A 156 -9.05 -7.84 -0.52
CA LEU A 156 -9.46 -8.63 0.65
C LEU A 156 -10.91 -9.10 0.54
N LEU A 157 -11.83 -8.21 0.15
CA LEU A 157 -13.27 -8.52 0.02
C LEU A 157 -13.62 -9.26 -1.27
N GLY A 158 -12.76 -9.17 -2.30
CA GLY A 158 -12.95 -9.88 -3.53
C GLY A 158 -12.93 -11.39 -3.33
N ARG A 159 -14.00 -12.08 -3.75
CA ARG A 159 -14.05 -13.55 -3.81
C ARG A 159 -13.01 -14.05 -4.80
N SER A 160 -12.18 -15.03 -4.42
CA SER A 160 -11.34 -15.74 -5.42
C SER A 160 -12.26 -16.38 -6.46
N PRO A 161 -11.94 -16.31 -7.75
CA PRO A 161 -12.47 -17.27 -8.70
C PRO A 161 -12.09 -18.65 -8.15
N SER A 162 -13.07 -19.45 -7.78
CA SER A 162 -12.84 -20.78 -7.25
C SER A 162 -11.94 -21.55 -8.23
N ARG A 163 -10.85 -22.14 -7.73
CA ARG A 163 -10.07 -23.19 -8.44
C ARG A 163 -10.90 -24.47 -8.65
N THR A 164 -12.16 -24.34 -9.08
CA THR A 164 -13.06 -25.46 -9.36
C THR A 164 -12.83 -26.03 -10.77
N GLY A 165 -11.99 -25.38 -11.60
CA GLY A 165 -11.70 -25.84 -12.97
C GLY A 165 -10.47 -26.73 -13.16
N LEU A 166 -9.66 -27.00 -12.12
CA LEU A 166 -8.41 -27.78 -12.27
C LEU A 166 -8.50 -29.22 -11.72
N ALA A 167 -9.68 -29.66 -11.28
CA ALA A 167 -9.91 -31.01 -10.75
C ALA A 167 -10.78 -31.90 -11.67
N VAL A 168 -10.87 -31.60 -12.97
CA VAL A 168 -11.48 -32.51 -13.95
C VAL A 168 -10.55 -32.65 -15.15
N ASN A 169 -9.50 -33.46 -14.99
CA ASN A 169 -9.21 -34.54 -15.92
C ASN A 169 -8.22 -35.55 -15.30
N PRO A 170 -8.69 -36.47 -14.43
CA PRO A 170 -8.00 -37.73 -14.25
C PRO A 170 -8.45 -38.67 -15.37
N GLU A 171 -7.57 -38.91 -16.34
CA GLU A 171 -7.65 -40.01 -17.30
C GLU A 171 -8.75 -39.94 -18.38
N GLY A 172 -8.31 -39.65 -19.60
CA GLY A 172 -9.02 -39.99 -20.84
C GLY A 172 -7.99 -40.40 -21.88
N VAL A 173 -7.78 -41.72 -21.98
CA VAL A 173 -6.96 -42.47 -22.94
C VAL A 173 -7.06 -41.95 -24.37
#